data_AF-A0A9X1I272-F1
#
_entry.id   AF-A0A9X1I272-F1
#
_cell.length_a   1.000
_cell.length_b   1.000
_cell.length_c   1.000
_cell.angle_alpha   90.00
_cell.angle_beta   90.00
_cell.angle_gamma   90.00
#
_symmetry.space_group_name_H-M   'P 1'
#
loop_
_entity.id
_entity.type
_entity.pdbx_description
1 polymer ?
#
loop_
_entity_poly.entity_id
_entity_poly.type
_entity_poly.pdbx_seq_one_letter_code
_entity_poly.pdbx_strand_id
1 'polypeptide(L)'
;HPNCSTINGDIKKVNPQVIEELLNGRQLDVLIGGIPCQGFSLNNRKRHEQDDRNFMYMEFARFVKVLQPKVIVLENVSGMKSVGSFVTDIET
;
A
#
# COMPACT_ATOMS: atom_id res chain seq x y z
N HIS A 1 15.57 -10.45 -7.37
CA HIS A 1 16.93 -9.87 -7.40
C HIS A 1 17.78 -10.62 -6.37
N PRO A 2 19.04 -11.02 -6.66
CA PRO A 2 19.80 -11.94 -5.80
C PRO A 2 20.04 -11.42 -4.37
N ASN A 3 20.14 -10.11 -4.18
CA ASN A 3 20.36 -9.48 -2.87
C ASN A 3 19.07 -8.91 -2.24
N CYS A 4 17.91 -9.50 -2.51
CA CYS A 4 16.62 -8.99 -2.07
C CYS A 4 15.83 -10.07 -1.33
N SER A 5 15.36 -9.74 -0.13
CA SER A 5 14.35 -10.53 0.57
C SER A 5 13.01 -10.38 -0.14
N THR A 6 12.37 -11.50 -0.48
CA THR A 6 11.08 -11.51 -1.18
C THR A 6 10.06 -12.29 -0.37
N ILE A 7 8.87 -11.71 -0.19
CA ILE A 7 7.70 -12.38 0.36
C ILE A 7 6.73 -12.56 -0.80
N ASN A 8 6.39 -13.81 -1.13
CA ASN A 8 5.41 -14.12 -2.17
C ASN A 8 4.08 -14.51 -1.51
N GLY A 9 3.04 -13.69 -1.70
CA GLY A 9 1.72 -13.96 -1.16
C GLY A 9 0.79 -12.76 -1.21
N ASP A 10 -0.41 -12.95 -0.68
CA ASP A 10 -1.40 -11.89 -0.50
C ASP A 10 -0.95 -10.96 0.63
N ILE A 11 -0.79 -9.67 0.33
CA ILE A 11 -0.35 -8.64 1.28
C ILE A 11 -1.25 -8.58 2.52
N LYS A 12 -2.56 -8.89 2.38
CA LYS A 12 -3.52 -8.92 3.49
C LYS A 12 -3.15 -9.95 4.56
N LYS A 13 -2.39 -10.98 4.19
CA LYS A 13 -1.95 -12.07 5.07
C LYS A 13 -0.54 -11.88 5.61
N VAL A 14 0.17 -10.84 5.16
CA VAL A 14 1.54 -10.57 5.58
C VAL A 14 1.52 -9.68 6.82
N ASN A 15 2.12 -10.16 7.90
CA ASN A 15 2.32 -9.37 9.11
C ASN A 15 3.53 -8.42 8.95
N PRO A 16 3.42 -7.09 9.18
CA PRO A 16 4.51 -6.16 8.87
C PRO A 16 5.72 -6.35 9.78
N GLN A 17 5.55 -6.93 10.98
CA GLN A 17 6.63 -7.27 11.91
C GLN A 17 7.68 -8.20 11.28
N VAL A 18 7.31 -9.04 10.32
CA VAL A 18 8.28 -9.85 9.57
C VAL A 18 9.31 -8.97 8.86
N ILE A 19 8.92 -7.76 8.42
CA ILE A 19 9.85 -6.81 7.81
C ILE A 19 10.75 -6.16 8.87
N GLU A 20 10.26 -5.88 10.08
CA GLU A 20 11.11 -5.37 11.17
C GLU A 20 12.23 -6.36 11.52
N GLU A 21 11.92 -7.66 11.55
CA GLU A 21 12.90 -8.73 11.75
C GLU A 21 13.95 -8.73 10.61
N LEU A 22 13.52 -8.60 9.36
CA LEU A 22 14.42 -8.51 8.20
C LEU A 22 15.29 -7.24 8.19
N LEU A 23 14.77 -6.15 8.75
CA LEU A 23 15.51 -4.91 8.90
C LEU A 23 16.60 -5.03 9.97
N ASN A 24 16.45 -5.94 10.95
CA ASN A 24 17.42 -6.21 12.01
C ASN A 24 17.88 -4.93 12.72
N GLY A 25 16.90 -4.14 13.19
CA GLY A 25 17.12 -2.87 13.89
C GLY A 25 17.47 -1.67 13.00
N ARG A 26 17.55 -1.85 11.67
CA ARG A 26 17.67 -0.72 10.74
C ARG A 26 16.33 -0.02 10.57
N GLN A 27 16.37 1.31 10.46
CA GLN A 27 15.18 2.09 10.10
C GLN A 27 14.87 1.95 8.60
N LEU A 28 13.59 1.82 8.24
CA LEU A 28 13.17 1.85 6.85
C LEU A 28 13.24 3.28 6.30
N ASP A 29 14.08 3.50 5.29
CA ASP A 29 14.21 4.84 4.70
C ASP A 29 13.06 5.15 3.74
N VAL A 30 12.72 4.21 2.85
CA VAL A 30 11.72 4.43 1.80
C VAL A 30 10.80 3.22 1.69
N LEU A 31 9.48 3.47 1.74
CA LEU A 31 8.46 2.48 1.40
C LEU A 31 7.78 2.87 0.08
N ILE A 32 7.81 1.96 -0.90
CA ILE A 32 7.24 2.18 -2.24
C ILE A 32 6.10 1.19 -2.45
N GLY A 33 4.95 1.68 -2.92
CA GLY A 33 3.79 0.85 -3.25
C GLY A 33 3.13 1.28 -4.55
N GLY A 34 2.58 0.31 -5.28
CA GLY A 34 1.68 0.54 -6.41
C GLY A 34 0.39 -0.25 -6.16
N ILE A 35 -0.74 0.43 -6.06
CA ILE A 35 -2.00 -0.19 -5.66
C ILE A 35 -2.84 -0.51 -6.91
N PRO A 36 -3.44 -1.70 -7.03
CA PRO A 36 -4.23 -2.06 -8.20
C PRO A 36 -5.48 -1.17 -8.34
N CYS A 37 -5.51 -0.31 -9.36
CA CYS A 37 -6.61 0.60 -9.64
C CYS A 37 -7.69 0.00 -10.58
N GLN A 38 -8.18 -1.20 -10.29
CA GLN A 38 -9.18 -1.85 -11.16
C GLN A 38 -10.64 -1.39 -10.91
N GLY A 39 -10.94 -0.86 -9.70
CA GLY A 39 -12.25 -0.29 -9.37
C GLY A 39 -12.42 1.20 -9.72
N PHE A 40 -11.32 1.96 -9.91
CA PHE A 40 -11.38 3.43 -10.10
C PHE A 40 -11.10 3.93 -11.52
N SER A 41 -10.91 3.04 -12.50
CA SER A 41 -10.72 3.44 -13.90
C SER A 41 -12.03 3.97 -14.49
N LEU A 42 -11.99 5.19 -15.08
CA LEU A 42 -13.12 5.82 -15.80
C LEU A 42 -13.71 4.96 -16.92
N ASN A 43 -12.93 4.00 -17.44
CA ASN A 43 -13.35 3.11 -18.53
C ASN A 43 -14.14 1.88 -18.04
N ASN A 44 -14.30 1.68 -16.73
CA ASN A 44 -15.03 0.56 -16.17
C ASN A 44 -16.44 1.00 -15.75
N ARG A 45 -17.46 0.64 -16.56
CA ARG A 45 -18.88 0.98 -16.33
C ARG A 45 -19.48 0.38 -15.05
N LYS A 46 -18.78 -0.55 -14.40
CA LYS A 46 -19.16 -1.15 -13.13
C LYS A 46 -18.37 -0.51 -11.99
N ARG A 47 -18.80 0.67 -11.56
CA ARG A 47 -18.39 1.26 -10.27
C ARG A 47 -18.94 0.37 -9.16
N HIS A 48 -18.21 -0.67 -8.78
CA HIS A 48 -18.50 -1.39 -7.56
C HIS A 48 -17.71 -0.72 -6.44
N GLU A 49 -18.37 0.18 -5.71
CA GLU A 49 -17.80 0.82 -4.51
C GLU A 49 -17.37 -0.24 -3.47
N GLN A 50 -17.97 -1.43 -3.51
CA GLN A 50 -17.68 -2.59 -2.66
C GLN A 50 -16.59 -3.52 -3.21
N ASP A 51 -15.83 -3.12 -4.22
CA ASP A 51 -14.70 -3.93 -4.67
C ASP A 51 -13.58 -3.91 -3.62
N ASP A 52 -13.25 -5.07 -3.05
CA ASP A 52 -12.18 -5.25 -2.05
C ASP A 52 -10.83 -4.66 -2.48
N ARG A 53 -10.60 -4.53 -3.79
CA ARG A 53 -9.38 -3.92 -4.35
C ARG A 53 -9.29 -2.42 -4.07
N ASN A 54 -10.44 -1.75 -3.88
CA ASN A 54 -10.51 -0.34 -3.51
C ASN A 54 -9.91 -0.07 -2.12
N PHE A 55 -9.82 -1.09 -1.27
CA PHE A 55 -9.30 -0.97 0.10
C PHE A 55 -7.82 -1.39 0.22
N MET A 56 -7.14 -1.72 -0.89
CA MET A 56 -5.72 -2.11 -0.87
C MET A 56 -4.77 -1.00 -0.43
N TYR A 57 -5.23 0.24 -0.43
CA TYR A 57 -4.50 1.32 0.22
C TYR A 57 -4.44 1.21 1.74
N MET A 58 -5.45 0.61 2.37
CA MET A 58 -5.46 0.39 3.82
C MET A 58 -4.37 -0.61 4.22
N GLU A 59 -4.08 -1.58 3.36
CA GLU A 59 -2.94 -2.48 3.57
C GLU A 59 -1.62 -1.71 3.48
N PHE A 60 -1.46 -0.80 2.51
CA PHE A 60 -0.27 0.06 2.47
C PHE A 60 -0.15 0.91 3.75
N ALA A 61 -1.24 1.55 4.18
CA ALA A 61 -1.28 2.34 5.42
C ALA A 61 -0.95 1.49 6.66
N ARG A 62 -1.40 0.23 6.72
CA ARG A 62 -1.04 -0.72 7.78
C ARG A 62 0.47 -0.95 7.88
N PHE A 63 1.16 -1.05 6.74
CA PHE A 63 2.62 -1.18 6.72
C PHE A 63 3.30 0.13 7.11
N VAL A 64 2.83 1.29 6.63
CA VAL A 64 3.35 2.60 7.03
C VAL A 64 3.28 2.78 8.54
N LYS A 65 2.13 2.46 9.15
CA LYS A 65 1.89 2.62 10.58
C LYS A 65 2.86 1.78 11.43
N VAL A 66 3.16 0.55 11.02
CA VAL A 66 4.09 -0.32 11.76
C VAL A 66 5.55 0.08 11.48
N LEU A 67 5.92 0.22 10.21
CA LEU A 67 7.33 0.36 9.81
C LEU A 67 7.89 1.77 9.94
N GLN A 68 7.02 2.78 10.07
CA GLN A 68 7.38 4.20 10.23
C GLN A 68 8.51 4.65 9.29
N PRO A 69 8.34 4.46 7.96
CA PRO A 69 9.37 4.83 6.99
C PRO A 69 9.60 6.34 6.99
N LYS A 70 10.83 6.79 6.67
CA LYS A 70 11.13 8.23 6.54
C LYS A 70 10.41 8.86 5.34
N VAL A 71 10.26 8.10 4.26
CA VAL A 71 9.63 8.53 3.01
C VAL A 71 8.69 7.46 2.50
N ILE A 72 7.53 7.87 2.00
CA ILE A 72 6.60 7.00 1.27
C ILE A 72 6.49 7.46 -0.18
N VAL A 73 6.41 6.51 -1.10
CA VAL A 73 6.05 6.75 -2.50
C VAL A 73 4.92 5.80 -2.85
N LEU A 74 3.78 6.37 -3.20
CA LEU A 74 2.63 5.58 -3.64
C LEU A 74 2.25 5.97 -5.05
N GLU A 75 2.42 5.03 -5.97
CA GLU A 75 1.98 5.17 -7.34
C GLU A 75 0.50 4.75 -7.45
N ASN A 76 -0.28 5.61 -8.09
CA ASN A 76 -1.64 5.29 -8.49
C ASN A 76 -2.05 6.11 -9.71
N VAL A 77 -3.12 5.71 -10.40
CA VAL A 77 -3.68 6.46 -11.52
C VAL A 77 -4.34 7.77 -11.06
N SER A 78 -4.44 8.72 -12.00
CA SER A 78 -4.92 10.09 -11.81
C SER A 78 -6.32 10.26 -11.19
N GLY A 79 -7.13 9.21 -11.11
CA GLY A 79 -8.50 9.22 -10.57
C GLY A 79 -8.64 9.14 -9.04
N MET A 80 -7.54 8.99 -8.28
CA MET A 80 -7.64 8.77 -6.82
C MET A 80 -7.91 10.03 -5.99
N LYS A 81 -7.50 11.22 -6.46
CA LYS A 81 -7.68 12.47 -5.69
C LYS A 81 -9.16 12.84 -5.47
N SER A 82 -10.09 12.20 -6.16
CA SER A 82 -11.52 12.50 -6.15
C SER A 82 -12.36 11.45 -5.40
N VAL A 83 -11.77 10.40 -4.82
CA VAL A 83 -12.53 9.31 -4.19
C VAL A 83 -11.90 8.87 -2.86
N GLY A 84 -12.49 9.30 -1.74
CA GLY A 84 -12.23 8.78 -0.39
C GLY A 84 -11.33 9.62 0.54
N SER A 85 -11.18 9.15 1.78
CA SER A 85 -10.36 9.74 2.85
C SER A 85 -8.86 9.38 2.76
N PHE A 86 -8.43 8.78 1.66
CA PHE A 86 -7.10 8.18 1.47
C PHE A 86 -5.93 9.08 1.91
N VAL A 87 -5.96 10.35 1.50
CA VAL A 87 -4.90 11.32 1.86
C VAL A 87 -4.86 11.52 3.36
N THR A 88 -6.03 11.68 3.97
CA THR A 88 -6.18 11.82 5.42
C THR A 88 -5.68 10.56 6.16
N ASP A 89 -6.05 9.37 5.71
CA ASP A 89 -5.71 8.09 6.35
C ASP A 89 -4.19 7.78 6.37
N ILE A 90 -3.41 8.44 5.51
CA ILE A 90 -1.95 8.24 5.42
C ILE A 90 -1.16 9.43 5.99
N GLU A 91 -1.73 10.64 5.98
CA GLU A 91 -1.10 11.83 6.56
C GLU A 91 -1.31 11.97 8.09
N THR A 92 -2.16 11.14 8.71
CA THR A 92 -2.35 11.07 10.18
C THR A 92 -1.65 9.87 10.81
#